data_AF-A0A9D0ZQP0-F1
#
_entry.id   AF-A0A9D0ZQP0-F1
#
_cell.length_a   1.000
_cell.length_b   1.000
_cell.length_c   1.000
_cell.angle_alpha   90.00
_cell.angle_beta   90.00
_cell.angle_gamma   90.00
#
_symmetry.space_group_name_H-M   'P 1'
#
loop_
_entity.id
_entity.type
_entity.pdbx_description
1 polymer ?
#
loop_
_entity_poly.entity_id
_entity_poly.type
_entity_poly.pdbx_seq_one_letter_code
_entity_poly.pdbx_strand_id
1 'polypeptide(L)'
;MVGTIKELIPKMLQLDETKEYEVKEYKHKRSLNANAYYWVLVNKIADALNQSKEFVHMCMLKQYGQRYWICVPADTPVESLIKYYEQDGVRKQGDRLFKTYNVYKPSSEMNTYEMSKLIDGTVEEAQSIGIETMTPDELAHLKAMWGVEHENKKK
;
A
#
# COMPACT_ATOMS: atom_id res chain seq x y z
N MET A 1 10.28 -14.95 25.95
CA MET A 1 9.38 -15.98 25.39
C MET A 1 8.12 -15.29 24.89
N VAL A 2 7.58 -15.71 23.75
CA VAL A 2 6.32 -15.19 23.21
C VAL A 2 5.34 -16.37 23.10
N GLY A 3 4.11 -16.15 23.53
CA GLY A 3 3.07 -17.19 23.59
C GLY A 3 1.91 -16.74 24.46
N THR A 4 0.84 -17.51 24.49
CA THR A 4 -0.28 -17.31 25.40
C THR A 4 0.13 -17.61 26.85
N ILE A 5 -0.62 -17.12 27.83
CA ILE A 5 -0.34 -17.39 29.26
C ILE A 5 -0.21 -18.90 29.52
N LYS A 6 -1.07 -19.72 28.89
CA LYS A 6 -1.05 -21.18 29.03
C LYS A 6 0.24 -21.81 28.51
N GLU A 7 0.87 -21.23 27.49
CA GLU A 7 2.14 -21.72 26.91
C GLU A 7 3.36 -21.16 27.64
N LEU A 8 3.23 -20.00 28.29
CA LEU A 8 4.32 -19.35 29.02
C LEU A 8 4.53 -19.97 30.40
N ILE A 9 3.46 -20.35 31.11
CA ILE A 9 3.54 -20.94 32.47
C ILE A 9 4.48 -22.16 32.53
N PRO A 10 4.37 -23.18 31.67
CA PRO A 10 5.25 -24.35 31.72
C PRO A 10 6.72 -24.00 31.48
N LYS A 11 6.98 -23.00 30.63
CA LYS A 11 8.34 -22.58 30.30
C LYS A 11 8.97 -21.73 31.41
N MET A 12 8.17 -20.96 32.14
CA MET A 12 8.62 -20.21 33.31
C MET A 12 9.08 -21.12 34.44
N LEU A 13 8.43 -22.26 34.62
CA LEU A 13 8.81 -23.26 35.63
C LEU A 13 10.17 -23.93 35.35
N GLN A 14 10.74 -23.74 34.15
CA GLN A 14 12.07 -24.24 33.78
C GLN A 14 13.15 -23.15 33.86
N LEU A 15 12.78 -21.91 34.23
CA LEU A 15 13.72 -20.82 34.38
C LEU A 15 14.47 -20.90 35.72
N ASP A 16 15.58 -20.19 35.79
CA ASP A 16 16.45 -20.14 36.96
C ASP A 16 15.82 -19.27 38.05
N GLU A 17 15.52 -19.85 39.21
CA GLU A 17 14.85 -19.18 40.33
C GLU A 17 15.66 -18.02 40.95
N THR A 18 16.95 -17.93 40.65
CA THR A 18 17.84 -16.90 41.21
C THR A 18 17.88 -15.61 40.38
N LYS A 19 17.16 -15.56 39.25
CA LYS A 19 17.16 -14.43 38.31
C LYS A 19 15.82 -13.70 38.29
N GLU A 20 15.89 -12.39 38.06
CA GLU A 20 14.70 -11.57 37.83
C GLU A 20 14.29 -11.61 36.36
N TYR A 21 12.99 -11.77 36.10
CA TYR A 21 12.42 -11.81 34.76
C TYR A 21 11.28 -10.81 34.64
N GLU A 22 11.28 -10.02 33.56
CA GLU A 22 10.19 -9.10 33.23
C GLU A 22 9.28 -9.72 32.16
N VAL A 23 7.96 -9.69 32.42
CA VAL A 23 6.94 -10.16 31.49
C VAL A 23 6.23 -8.94 30.90
N LYS A 24 6.35 -8.74 29.59
CA LYS A 24 5.65 -7.70 28.86
C LYS A 24 4.60 -8.31 27.95
N GLU A 25 3.44 -7.68 27.87
CA GLU A 25 2.44 -8.01 26.85
C GLU A 25 3.07 -7.88 25.47
N TYR A 26 3.10 -9.00 24.72
CA TYR A 26 3.62 -8.99 23.36
C TYR A 26 2.61 -8.29 22.45
N LYS A 27 2.84 -7.02 22.19
CA LYS A 27 2.19 -6.31 21.10
C LYS A 27 2.89 -6.73 19.83
N HIS A 28 2.18 -7.38 18.91
CA HIS A 28 2.69 -7.58 17.55
C HIS A 28 3.26 -6.23 17.08
N LYS A 29 4.52 -6.20 16.62
CA LYS A 29 4.95 -5.10 15.74
C LYS A 29 3.85 -5.02 14.69
N ARG A 30 3.23 -3.83 14.52
CA ARG A 30 2.20 -3.64 13.49
C ARG A 30 2.69 -4.37 12.26
N SER A 31 1.99 -5.41 11.84
CA SER A 31 2.37 -6.14 10.64
C SER A 31 2.58 -5.11 9.55
N LEU A 32 3.60 -5.32 8.71
CA LEU A 32 3.71 -4.54 7.50
C LEU A 32 2.38 -4.72 6.79
N ASN A 33 1.57 -3.66 6.77
CA ASN A 33 0.28 -3.74 6.14
C ASN A 33 0.54 -3.64 4.62
N ALA A 34 -0.32 -4.22 3.78
CA ALA A 34 -0.22 -4.20 2.32
C ALA A 34 0.27 -2.85 1.73
N ASN A 35 -0.25 -1.71 2.20
CA ASN A 35 0.23 -0.38 1.80
C ASN A 35 1.67 -0.09 2.24
N ALA A 36 2.08 -0.45 3.45
CA ALA A 36 3.47 -0.32 3.85
C ALA A 36 4.40 -1.20 2.99
N TYR A 37 3.98 -2.43 2.65
CA TYR A 37 4.76 -3.29 1.76
C TYR A 37 4.88 -2.71 0.34
N TYR A 38 3.78 -2.18 -0.19
CA TYR A 38 3.79 -1.45 -1.45
C TYR A 38 4.82 -0.31 -1.44
N TRP A 39 4.87 0.50 -0.39
CA TRP A 39 5.86 1.58 -0.29
C TRP A 39 7.31 1.07 -0.13
N VAL A 40 7.52 -0.09 0.49
CA VAL A 40 8.83 -0.76 0.51
C VAL A 40 9.28 -1.09 -0.91
N LEU A 41 8.41 -1.68 -1.73
CA LEU A 41 8.72 -1.99 -3.13
C LEU A 41 8.98 -0.72 -3.95
N VAL A 42 8.13 0.30 -3.81
CA VAL A 42 8.31 1.59 -4.50
C VAL A 42 9.67 2.20 -4.19
N ASN A 43 10.11 2.19 -2.92
CA ASN A 43 11.43 2.71 -2.56
C ASN A 43 12.56 1.89 -3.18
N LYS A 44 12.49 0.56 -3.13
CA LYS A 44 13.51 -0.29 -3.75
C LYS A 44 13.60 -0.06 -5.28
N ILE A 45 12.46 0.07 -5.95
CA ILE A 45 12.41 0.37 -7.40
C ILE A 45 12.97 1.77 -7.67
N ALA A 46 12.61 2.77 -6.87
CA ALA A 46 13.11 4.13 -7.00
C ALA A 46 14.65 4.19 -6.88
N ASP A 47 15.21 3.49 -5.90
CA ASP A 47 16.66 3.39 -5.70
C ASP A 47 17.35 2.70 -6.90
N ALA A 48 16.77 1.60 -7.39
CA ALA A 48 17.32 0.85 -8.53
C ALA A 48 17.29 1.65 -9.85
N LEU A 49 16.26 2.47 -10.05
CA LEU A 49 16.08 3.30 -11.26
C LEU A 49 16.67 4.71 -11.14
N ASN A 50 17.22 5.07 -9.97
CA ASN A 50 17.64 6.42 -9.64
C ASN A 50 16.56 7.48 -9.93
N GLN A 51 15.33 7.19 -9.47
CA GLN A 51 14.14 8.05 -9.60
C GLN A 51 13.61 8.42 -8.21
N SER A 52 12.70 9.40 -8.13
CA SER A 52 12.00 9.69 -6.88
C SER A 52 10.91 8.63 -6.60
N LYS A 53 10.66 8.36 -5.32
CA LYS A 53 9.56 7.48 -4.90
C LYS A 53 8.20 8.01 -5.38
N GLU A 54 8.03 9.33 -5.48
CA GLU A 54 6.82 9.96 -5.99
C GLU A 54 6.60 9.66 -7.48
N PHE A 55 7.67 9.69 -8.28
CA PHE A 55 7.62 9.35 -9.68
C PHE A 55 7.25 7.87 -9.87
N VAL A 56 7.97 6.96 -9.19
CA VAL A 56 7.69 5.52 -9.25
C VAL A 56 6.28 5.20 -8.78
N HIS A 57 5.84 5.82 -7.67
CA HIS A 57 4.47 5.69 -7.18
C HIS A 57 3.44 6.09 -8.24
N MET A 58 3.64 7.23 -8.91
CA MET A 58 2.77 7.67 -10.00
C MET A 58 2.75 6.68 -11.16
N CYS A 59 3.91 6.14 -11.58
CA CYS A 59 3.98 5.10 -12.60
C CYS A 59 3.17 3.86 -12.22
N MET A 60 3.32 3.37 -10.98
CA MET A 60 2.56 2.22 -10.50
C MET A 60 1.05 2.51 -10.46
N LEU A 61 0.64 3.71 -10.05
CA LEU A 61 -0.78 4.12 -10.09
C LEU A 61 -1.32 4.18 -11.51
N LYS A 62 -0.52 4.67 -12.48
CA LYS A 62 -0.92 4.75 -13.89
C LYS A 62 -1.17 3.38 -14.51
N GLN A 63 -0.32 2.41 -14.18
CA GLN A 63 -0.30 1.10 -14.81
C GLN A 63 -1.20 0.08 -14.09
N TYR A 64 -1.25 0.12 -12.76
CA TYR A 64 -1.90 -0.90 -11.93
C TYR A 64 -2.91 -0.35 -10.92
N GLY A 65 -2.99 0.98 -10.78
CA GLY A 65 -3.91 1.64 -9.87
C GLY A 65 -5.33 1.79 -10.42
N GLN A 66 -6.26 2.18 -9.54
CA GLN A 66 -7.62 2.51 -9.92
C GLN A 66 -7.67 3.89 -10.57
N ARG A 67 -8.17 3.96 -11.81
CA ARG A 67 -8.29 5.17 -12.61
C ARG A 67 -9.74 5.58 -12.82
N TYR A 68 -10.00 6.88 -12.80
CA TYR A 68 -11.25 7.52 -13.20
C TYR A 68 -10.98 8.55 -14.29
N TRP A 69 -11.92 8.71 -15.21
CA TRP A 69 -11.86 9.77 -16.21
C TRP A 69 -12.88 10.84 -15.84
N ILE A 70 -12.43 12.09 -15.75
CA ILE A 70 -13.29 13.23 -15.41
C ILE A 70 -13.19 14.32 -16.48
N CYS A 71 -14.26 15.08 -16.62
CA CYS A 71 -14.35 16.27 -17.47
C CYS A 71 -14.85 17.42 -16.61
N VAL A 72 -14.10 18.53 -16.56
CA VAL A 72 -14.42 19.68 -15.73
C VAL A 72 -14.30 20.97 -16.54
N PRO A 73 -15.01 22.05 -16.18
CA PRO A 73 -14.78 23.38 -16.76
C PRO A 73 -13.30 23.76 -16.70
N ALA A 74 -12.77 24.41 -17.74
CA ALA A 74 -11.33 24.65 -17.91
C ALA A 74 -10.69 25.54 -16.81
N ASP A 75 -11.52 26.31 -16.10
CA ASP A 75 -11.19 27.16 -14.96
C ASP A 75 -11.24 26.43 -13.60
N THR A 76 -11.61 25.14 -13.58
CA THR A 76 -11.61 24.33 -12.35
C THR A 76 -10.18 24.05 -11.89
N PRO A 77 -9.80 24.37 -10.64
CA PRO A 77 -8.45 24.20 -10.11
C PRO A 77 -8.20 22.75 -9.65
N VAL A 78 -8.14 21.81 -10.60
CA VAL A 78 -8.01 20.36 -10.34
C VAL A 78 -6.79 20.05 -9.45
N GLU A 79 -5.70 20.80 -9.62
CA GLU A 79 -4.44 20.59 -8.92
C GLU A 79 -4.56 20.77 -7.40
N SER A 80 -5.54 21.56 -6.95
CA SER A 80 -5.86 21.78 -5.53
C SER A 80 -6.83 20.75 -4.95
N LEU A 81 -7.54 20.00 -5.80
CA LEU A 81 -8.61 19.09 -5.40
C LEU A 81 -8.17 17.63 -5.46
N ILE A 82 -7.30 17.30 -6.42
CA ILE A 82 -6.94 15.93 -6.75
C ILE A 82 -5.43 15.78 -6.71
N LYS A 83 -4.94 14.81 -5.93
CA LYS A 83 -3.52 14.60 -5.73
C LYS A 83 -2.82 13.94 -6.92
N TYR A 84 -3.44 12.92 -7.50
CA TYR A 84 -2.85 12.13 -8.58
C TYR A 84 -3.73 12.25 -9.82
N TYR A 85 -3.27 13.02 -10.79
CA TYR A 85 -3.99 13.25 -12.04
C TYR A 85 -3.01 13.43 -13.21
N GLU A 86 -3.54 13.27 -14.42
CA GLU A 86 -2.87 13.58 -15.67
C GLU A 86 -3.90 14.19 -16.62
N GLN A 87 -3.58 15.36 -17.19
CA GLN A 87 -4.47 16.00 -18.17
C GLN A 87 -4.47 15.18 -19.45
N ASP A 88 -5.66 14.77 -19.87
CA ASP A 88 -5.92 13.92 -21.03
C ASP A 88 -6.24 14.78 -22.27
N GLY A 89 -6.84 15.96 -22.09
CA GLY A 89 -7.18 16.82 -23.21
C GLY A 89 -7.99 18.07 -22.87
N VAL A 90 -8.40 18.77 -23.92
CA VAL A 90 -9.27 19.94 -23.87
C VAL A 90 -10.42 19.73 -24.84
N ARG A 91 -11.65 20.03 -24.41
CA ARG A 91 -12.86 19.93 -25.22
C ARG A 91 -13.59 21.26 -25.24
N LYS A 92 -14.20 21.59 -26.38
CA LYS A 92 -15.06 22.76 -26.53
C LYS A 92 -16.51 22.30 -26.69
N GLN A 93 -17.42 22.88 -25.92
CA GLN A 93 -18.86 22.65 -26.05
C GLN A 93 -19.57 24.00 -26.06
N GLY A 94 -20.08 24.40 -27.23
CA GLY A 94 -20.49 25.78 -27.48
C GLY A 94 -19.32 26.74 -27.27
N ASP A 95 -19.53 27.79 -26.49
CA ASP A 95 -18.49 28.77 -26.16
C ASP A 95 -17.69 28.42 -24.88
N ARG A 96 -17.95 27.26 -24.27
CA ARG A 96 -17.28 26.82 -23.04
C ARG A 96 -16.15 25.84 -23.33
N LEU A 97 -15.04 26.01 -22.62
CA LEU A 97 -13.90 25.10 -22.63
C LEU A 97 -13.93 24.19 -21.41
N PHE A 98 -13.59 22.94 -21.63
CA PHE A 98 -13.49 21.90 -20.62
C PHE A 98 -12.12 21.24 -20.72
N LYS A 99 -11.57 20.81 -19.59
CA LYS A 99 -10.36 19.98 -19.53
C LYS A 99 -10.75 18.58 -19.06
N THR A 100 -10.12 17.58 -19.65
CA THR A 100 -10.34 16.18 -19.30
C THR A 100 -9.10 15.64 -18.60
N TYR A 101 -9.31 14.79 -17.60
CA TYR A 101 -8.23 14.27 -16.76
C TYR A 101 -8.42 12.79 -16.48
N ASN A 102 -7.31 12.05 -16.49
CA ASN A 102 -7.19 10.77 -15.82
C ASN A 102 -6.83 11.04 -14.36
N VAL A 103 -7.63 10.51 -13.43
CA VAL A 103 -7.46 10.67 -11.98
C VAL A 103 -7.19 9.31 -11.37
N TYR A 104 -6.22 9.23 -10.47
CA TYR A 104 -5.81 8.00 -9.84
C TYR A 104 -6.15 8.01 -8.36
N LYS A 105 -6.76 6.91 -7.89
CA LYS A 105 -7.12 6.75 -6.50
C LYS A 105 -5.86 6.66 -5.62
N PRO A 106 -5.76 7.38 -4.50
CA PRO A 106 -4.66 7.22 -3.56
C PRO A 106 -4.57 5.78 -3.01
N SER A 107 -3.37 5.21 -2.90
CA SER A 107 -3.17 3.84 -2.41
C SER A 107 -3.72 3.61 -0.99
N SER A 108 -3.70 4.66 -0.16
CA SER A 108 -4.26 4.62 1.21
C SER A 108 -5.77 4.51 1.26
N GLU A 109 -6.47 4.82 0.18
CA GLU A 109 -7.94 4.79 0.08
C GLU A 109 -8.45 3.56 -0.67
N MET A 110 -7.53 2.72 -1.19
CA MET A 110 -7.87 1.54 -1.96
C MET A 110 -8.55 0.49 -1.08
N ASN A 111 -9.52 -0.21 -1.66
CA ASN A 111 -10.07 -1.42 -1.05
C ASN A 111 -9.09 -2.60 -1.25
N THR A 112 -9.38 -3.73 -0.61
CA THR A 112 -8.51 -4.92 -0.64
C THR A 112 -8.23 -5.43 -2.06
N TYR A 113 -9.22 -5.38 -2.95
CA TYR A 113 -9.07 -5.84 -4.34
C TYR A 113 -8.16 -4.89 -5.14
N GLU A 114 -8.43 -3.59 -5.09
CA GLU A 114 -7.63 -2.55 -5.75
C GLU A 114 -6.18 -2.59 -5.27
N MET A 115 -5.97 -2.73 -3.96
CA MET A 115 -4.63 -2.79 -3.37
C MET A 115 -3.87 -4.05 -3.75
N SER A 116 -4.56 -5.21 -3.81
CA SER A 116 -3.94 -6.45 -4.28
C SER A 116 -3.40 -6.30 -5.70
N LYS A 117 -4.22 -5.73 -6.61
CA LYS A 117 -3.81 -5.51 -8.01
C LYS A 117 -2.62 -4.58 -8.13
N LEU A 118 -2.61 -3.50 -7.35
CA LEU A 118 -1.49 -2.58 -7.30
C LEU A 118 -0.19 -3.28 -6.83
N ILE A 119 -0.27 -4.09 -5.78
CA ILE A 119 0.88 -4.83 -5.26
C ILE A 119 1.37 -5.87 -6.26
N ASP A 120 0.47 -6.62 -6.90
CA ASP A 120 0.83 -7.65 -7.88
C ASP A 120 1.65 -7.04 -9.03
N GLY A 121 1.17 -5.96 -9.63
CA GLY A 121 1.91 -5.26 -10.67
C GLY A 121 3.24 -4.69 -10.17
N THR A 122 3.27 -4.13 -8.95
CA THR A 122 4.52 -3.60 -8.38
C THR A 122 5.55 -4.71 -8.09
N VAL A 123 5.10 -5.91 -7.73
CA VAL A 123 5.95 -7.10 -7.55
C VAL A 123 6.52 -7.54 -8.89
N GLU A 124 5.71 -7.59 -9.95
CA GLU A 124 6.17 -7.90 -11.31
C GLU A 124 7.26 -6.91 -11.77
N GLU A 125 7.04 -5.60 -11.56
CA GLU A 125 8.01 -4.56 -11.91
C GLU A 125 9.29 -4.64 -11.06
N ALA A 126 9.18 -4.95 -9.77
CA ALA A 126 10.36 -5.16 -8.93
C ALA A 126 11.18 -6.38 -9.40
N GLN A 127 10.51 -7.49 -9.71
CA GLN A 127 11.16 -8.71 -10.17
C GLN A 127 11.82 -8.53 -11.54
N SER A 128 11.21 -7.74 -12.44
CA SER A 128 11.75 -7.49 -13.78
C SER A 128 13.12 -6.80 -13.76
N ILE A 129 13.39 -6.01 -12.71
CA ILE A 129 14.68 -5.34 -12.49
C ILE A 129 15.56 -6.02 -11.43
N GLY A 130 15.24 -7.27 -11.06
CA GLY A 130 16.06 -8.10 -10.18
C GLY A 130 15.95 -7.78 -8.68
N ILE A 131 14.89 -7.08 -8.25
CA ILE A 131 14.65 -6.80 -6.83
C ILE A 131 13.95 -8.00 -6.18
N GLU A 132 14.49 -8.46 -5.05
CA GLU A 132 13.85 -9.49 -4.23
C GLU A 132 12.56 -8.98 -3.58
N THR A 133 11.49 -9.75 -3.77
CA THR A 133 10.15 -9.53 -3.22
C THR A 133 9.79 -10.63 -2.22
N MET A 134 8.74 -10.41 -1.43
CA MET A 134 8.12 -11.48 -0.65
C MET A 134 7.74 -12.67 -1.55
N THR A 135 7.78 -13.86 -0.98
CA THR A 135 7.32 -15.09 -1.63
C THR A 135 5.81 -15.04 -1.91
N PRO A 136 5.28 -15.83 -2.85
CA PRO A 136 3.85 -15.89 -3.11
C PRO A 136 3.00 -16.18 -1.87
N ASP A 137 3.48 -17.05 -0.97
CA ASP A 137 2.79 -17.39 0.27
C ASP A 137 2.77 -16.21 1.26
N GLU A 138 3.90 -15.52 1.42
CA GLU A 138 3.98 -14.31 2.25
C GLU A 138 3.08 -13.19 1.70
N LEU A 139 3.01 -13.03 0.37
CA LEU A 139 2.11 -12.08 -0.28
C LEU A 139 0.64 -12.44 -0.06
N ALA A 140 0.30 -13.72 -0.13
CA ALA A 140 -1.06 -14.20 0.15
C ALA A 140 -1.46 -13.90 1.61
N HIS A 141 -0.57 -14.19 2.56
CA HIS A 141 -0.78 -13.87 3.97
C HIS A 141 -0.92 -12.36 4.23
N LEU A 142 -0.08 -11.55 3.61
CA LEU A 142 -0.11 -10.08 3.70
C LEU A 142 -1.47 -9.52 3.24
N LYS A 143 -1.97 -9.99 2.09
CA LYS A 143 -3.26 -9.57 1.53
C LYS A 143 -4.44 -10.02 2.39
N ALA A 144 -4.39 -11.25 2.90
CA ALA A 144 -5.43 -11.79 3.77
C ALA A 144 -5.57 -10.98 5.08
N MET A 145 -4.45 -10.65 5.72
CA MET A 145 -4.43 -9.85 6.95
C MET A 145 -5.07 -8.47 6.76
N TRP A 146 -4.81 -7.82 5.62
CA TRP A 146 -5.39 -6.52 5.29
C TRP A 146 -6.91 -6.56 5.12
N GLY A 147 -7.42 -7.63 4.49
CA GLY A 147 -8.86 -7.83 4.30
C GLY A 147 -9.62 -7.85 5.63
N VAL A 148 -9.04 -8.51 6.64
CA VAL A 148 -9.62 -8.62 7.99
C VAL A 148 -9.59 -7.28 8.75
N GLU A 149 -8.52 -6.50 8.63
CA GLU A 149 -8.42 -5.18 9.29
C GLU A 149 -9.44 -4.17 8.76
N HIS A 150 -9.76 -4.20 7.47
CA HIS A 150 -10.73 -3.30 6.85
C HIS A 150 -12.20 -3.67 7.13
N GLU A 151 -12.50 -4.95 7.38
CA GLU A 151 -13.82 -5.37 7.86
C GLU A 151 -14.08 -4.94 9.30
N ASN A 152 -13.06 -5.02 10.16
CA ASN A 152 -13.17 -4.61 11.57
C ASN A 152 -13.31 -3.09 11.75
N LYS A 153 -12.88 -2.26 10.79
CA LYS A 153 -13.09 -0.79 10.82
C LYS A 153 -14.47 -0.35 10.34
N LYS A 154 -15.28 -1.25 9.78
CA LYS A 154 -16.66 -0.97 9.33
C LYS A 154 -17.74 -1.36 10.36
N LYS A 155 -17.35 -1.95 11.50
CA LYS A 155 -18.19 -2.23 12.66
C LYS A 155 -17.97 -1.17 13.73
#